data_AF-A0A196LK62-F1
#
_entry.id   AF-A0A196LK62-F1
#
_cell.length_a   1.000
_cell.length_b   1.000
_cell.length_c   1.000
_cell.angle_alpha   90.00
_cell.angle_beta   90.00
_cell.angle_gamma   90.00
#
_symmetry.space_group_name_H-M   'P 1'
#
loop_
_entity.id
_entity.type
_entity.pdbx_description
1 polymer ?
#
loop_
_entity_poly.entity_id
_entity_poly.type
_entity_poly.pdbx_seq_one_letter_code
_entity_poly.pdbx_strand_id
1 'polypeptide(L)'
;MRTANVAALGLVALSIVMTGCTPATDPSATPSASPSSTTEPSSTPAPSPTPTDAAPDPADPSTWIISDGGVGPVEIGGDLAATLAELPPTWENDSENCSWTAWWNAEDGDFGMYAVRGTESETAPISEISVYTTAKAPVPRARPQTAEGLGIGASRTEVLAEYPGAAEGAAQIGDGTWIMVPGDGEAHIFFEFRDGADVASDVVVTTRAEPAYEVCG
;
A
#
# COMPACT_ATOMS: atom_id res chain seq x y z
N MET A 1 47.32 -15.14 16.60
CA MET A 1 48.37 -15.14 15.53
C MET A 1 47.70 -14.88 14.19
N ARG A 2 48.49 -14.67 13.13
CA ARG A 2 48.15 -14.61 11.68
C ARG A 2 46.99 -15.55 11.27
N THR A 3 46.20 -15.27 10.23
CA THR A 3 46.52 -14.63 8.92
C THR A 3 45.44 -13.65 8.41
N ALA A 4 45.76 -12.91 7.34
CA ALA A 4 44.85 -12.07 6.56
C ALA A 4 45.10 -12.25 5.04
N ASN A 5 44.09 -11.98 4.22
CA ASN A 5 44.13 -11.79 2.75
C ASN A 5 43.14 -10.62 2.46
N VAL A 6 43.45 -9.53 1.75
CA VAL A 6 43.91 -9.40 0.34
C VAL A 6 42.83 -9.96 -0.60
N ALA A 7 41.82 -9.22 -1.07
CA ALA A 7 41.74 -7.91 -1.78
C ALA A 7 41.91 -8.00 -3.31
N ALA A 8 40.96 -7.44 -4.04
CA ALA A 8 41.02 -7.20 -5.49
C ALA A 8 40.12 -6.00 -5.88
N LEU A 9 40.62 -5.08 -6.71
CA LEU A 9 39.82 -4.02 -7.34
C LEU A 9 39.37 -4.49 -8.73
N GLY A 10 38.16 -4.07 -9.14
CA GLY A 10 37.67 -4.23 -10.51
C GLY A 10 37.02 -2.93 -11.00
N LEU A 11 37.81 -2.05 -11.61
CA LEU A 11 37.33 -0.77 -12.15
C LEU A 11 37.38 -0.80 -13.69
N VAL A 12 36.21 -0.74 -14.32
CA VAL A 12 36.06 -0.65 -15.78
C VAL A 12 35.06 0.46 -16.09
N ALA A 13 35.51 1.46 -16.86
CA ALA A 13 34.67 2.51 -17.42
C ALA A 13 34.86 2.56 -18.94
N LEU A 14 33.77 2.72 -19.70
CA LEU A 14 33.82 3.09 -21.12
C LEU A 14 32.53 3.81 -21.53
N SER A 15 32.58 4.59 -22.62
CA SER A 15 31.63 5.68 -22.94
C SER A 15 31.37 5.80 -24.47
N ILE A 16 30.59 6.82 -24.92
CA ILE A 16 30.39 7.27 -26.34
C ILE A 16 29.45 6.36 -27.18
N VAL A 17 28.51 6.77 -28.06
CA VAL A 17 27.86 8.04 -28.56
C VAL A 17 26.31 7.89 -28.43
N MET A 18 25.35 8.84 -28.59
CA MET A 18 25.22 10.17 -29.25
C MET A 18 24.72 10.19 -30.74
N THR A 19 23.87 11.17 -31.08
CA THR A 19 23.23 11.48 -32.41
C THR A 19 22.15 10.51 -32.93
N GLY A 20 21.08 10.93 -33.64
CA GLY A 20 20.59 12.30 -33.92
C GLY A 20 19.41 12.37 -34.93
N CYS A 21 18.76 13.54 -35.03
CA CYS A 21 18.09 14.22 -36.18
C CYS A 21 17.42 13.42 -37.35
N THR A 22 16.31 13.80 -38.01
CA THR A 22 15.30 14.92 -37.95
C THR A 22 14.11 14.55 -38.89
N PRO A 23 12.97 15.30 -38.95
CA PRO A 23 11.75 14.84 -39.66
C PRO A 23 11.76 14.98 -41.20
N ALA A 24 10.75 14.39 -41.84
CA ALA A 24 10.37 14.58 -43.24
C ALA A 24 8.86 14.89 -43.37
N THR A 25 8.45 15.55 -44.45
CA THR A 25 7.22 16.38 -44.48
C THR A 25 6.41 16.22 -45.78
N ASP A 26 5.07 16.10 -45.65
CA ASP A 26 4.05 16.26 -46.72
C ASP A 26 4.08 15.23 -47.88
N PRO A 27 3.01 15.07 -48.72
CA PRO A 27 2.04 16.07 -49.16
C PRO A 27 0.55 15.80 -48.93
N SER A 28 -0.14 16.82 -48.40
CA SER A 28 -1.32 17.47 -48.97
C SER A 28 -2.21 16.62 -49.91
N ALA A 29 -3.35 16.16 -49.39
CA ALA A 29 -4.44 15.57 -50.16
C ALA A 29 -5.57 16.60 -50.35
N THR A 30 -5.97 16.85 -51.59
CA THR A 30 -7.01 17.83 -51.94
C THR A 30 -8.40 17.41 -51.40
N PRO A 31 -9.07 18.22 -50.55
CA PRO A 31 -10.42 17.92 -50.12
C PRO A 31 -11.42 18.16 -51.26
N SER A 32 -12.19 17.14 -51.63
CA SER A 32 -13.34 17.28 -52.53
C SER A 32 -14.51 17.97 -51.81
N ALA A 33 -15.24 18.83 -52.52
CA ALA A 33 -16.38 19.55 -51.96
C ALA A 33 -17.57 18.61 -51.71
N SER A 34 -17.80 18.24 -50.45
CA SER A 34 -18.98 17.51 -49.98
C SER A 34 -20.14 18.48 -49.69
N PRO A 35 -21.42 18.08 -49.84
CA PRO A 35 -22.55 19.01 -49.69
C PRO A 35 -22.71 19.54 -48.26
N SER A 36 -23.19 20.78 -48.13
CA SER A 36 -23.40 21.42 -46.84
C SER A 36 -24.61 20.81 -46.12
N SER A 37 -24.34 19.94 -45.16
CA SER A 37 -25.31 19.50 -44.16
C SER A 37 -25.48 20.58 -43.08
N THR A 38 -26.69 21.07 -42.88
CA THR A 38 -27.01 21.97 -41.76
C THR A 38 -26.88 21.20 -40.44
N THR A 39 -25.80 21.44 -39.70
CA THR A 39 -25.58 20.84 -38.38
C THR A 39 -26.52 21.50 -37.37
N GLU A 40 -27.52 20.77 -36.91
CA GLU A 40 -28.31 21.13 -35.73
C GLU A 40 -27.36 21.20 -34.51
N PRO A 41 -27.48 22.19 -33.60
CA PRO A 41 -26.57 22.33 -32.47
C PRO A 41 -26.76 21.16 -31.49
N SER A 42 -25.90 20.15 -31.63
CA SER A 42 -25.84 19.01 -30.72
C SER A 42 -25.69 19.49 -29.28
N SER A 43 -26.69 19.22 -28.44
CA SER A 43 -26.64 19.54 -27.02
C SER A 43 -25.56 18.68 -26.37
N THR A 44 -24.45 19.31 -25.99
CA THR A 44 -23.40 18.66 -25.18
C THR A 44 -24.06 17.97 -23.99
N PRO A 45 -23.93 16.64 -23.83
CA PRO A 45 -24.48 15.97 -22.67
C PRO A 45 -23.85 16.57 -21.41
N ALA A 46 -24.68 16.94 -20.44
CA ALA A 46 -24.19 17.39 -19.14
C ALA A 46 -23.28 16.30 -18.55
N PRO A 47 -22.18 16.66 -17.86
CA PRO A 47 -21.34 15.67 -17.21
C PRO A 47 -22.20 14.85 -16.25
N SER A 48 -22.15 13.52 -16.39
CA SER A 48 -22.69 12.63 -15.38
C SER A 48 -22.04 12.99 -14.04
N PRO A 49 -22.78 12.98 -12.92
CA PRO A 49 -22.14 13.07 -11.62
C PRO A 49 -21.10 11.94 -11.52
N THR A 50 -19.86 12.30 -11.18
CA THR A 50 -18.89 11.33 -10.67
C THR A 50 -19.53 10.64 -9.47
N PRO A 51 -19.47 9.31 -9.34
CA PRO A 51 -19.91 8.66 -8.11
C PRO A 51 -19.13 9.29 -6.94
N THR A 52 -19.85 9.79 -5.94
CA THR A 52 -19.24 10.07 -4.64
C THR A 52 -19.04 8.71 -3.99
N ASP A 53 -17.79 8.34 -3.73
CA ASP A 53 -17.50 7.13 -2.97
C ASP A 53 -18.23 7.19 -1.62
N ALA A 54 -18.92 6.10 -1.28
CA ALA A 54 -19.55 6.00 0.02
C ALA A 54 -18.47 5.97 1.11
N ALA A 55 -18.76 6.58 2.26
CA ALA A 55 -17.91 6.38 3.42
C ALA A 55 -17.80 4.86 3.72
N PRO A 56 -16.60 4.36 4.07
CA PRO A 56 -16.42 2.93 4.37
C PRO A 56 -17.34 2.52 5.52
N ASP A 57 -17.92 1.32 5.43
CA ASP A 57 -18.77 0.81 6.52
C ASP A 57 -17.86 0.37 7.68
N PRO A 58 -17.93 0.98 8.88
CA PRO A 58 -17.11 0.54 10.01
C PRO A 58 -17.46 -0.90 10.45
N ALA A 59 -18.62 -1.44 10.05
CA ALA A 59 -18.98 -2.83 10.28
C ALA A 59 -18.34 -3.83 9.30
N ASP A 60 -17.79 -3.38 8.18
CA ASP A 60 -17.21 -4.26 7.14
C ASP A 60 -15.82 -3.79 6.68
N PRO A 61 -14.75 -4.26 7.34
CA PRO A 61 -13.37 -4.08 6.89
C PRO A 61 -13.11 -4.60 5.47
N SER A 62 -13.91 -5.52 4.93
CA SER A 62 -13.84 -5.92 3.51
C SER A 62 -14.45 -4.89 2.54
N THR A 63 -14.68 -3.65 3.00
CA THR A 63 -14.89 -2.47 2.16
C THR A 63 -13.74 -1.45 2.23
N TRP A 64 -12.81 -1.57 3.19
CA TRP A 64 -11.88 -0.49 3.55
C TRP A 64 -10.74 -0.29 2.54
N ILE A 65 -10.26 0.95 2.47
CA ILE A 65 -9.10 1.36 1.67
C ILE A 65 -7.88 1.51 2.57
N ILE A 66 -6.72 1.02 2.11
CA ILE A 66 -5.39 1.20 2.71
C ILE A 66 -4.76 2.46 2.11
N SER A 67 -4.22 3.32 2.95
CA SER A 67 -3.58 4.60 2.58
C SER A 67 -2.41 4.89 3.52
N ASP A 68 -1.59 5.91 3.21
CA ASP A 68 -0.57 6.43 4.13
C ASP A 68 -1.20 7.09 5.38
N GLY A 69 -2.44 7.56 5.29
CA GLY A 69 -3.23 8.03 6.43
C GLY A 69 -3.80 6.92 7.34
N GLY A 70 -3.83 5.66 6.90
CA GLY A 70 -4.39 4.54 7.67
C GLY A 70 -5.26 3.58 6.85
N VAL A 71 -6.15 2.84 7.52
CA VAL A 71 -7.00 1.80 6.89
C VAL A 71 -8.47 2.00 7.27
N GLY A 72 -9.29 2.40 6.30
CA GLY A 72 -10.71 2.68 6.52
C GLY A 72 -10.92 3.80 7.55
N PRO A 73 -11.71 3.60 8.62
CA PRO A 73 -11.89 4.56 9.71
C PRO A 73 -10.77 4.53 10.77
N VAL A 74 -9.76 3.67 10.63
CA VAL A 74 -8.61 3.61 11.55
C VAL A 74 -7.49 4.47 10.98
N GLU A 75 -7.28 5.64 11.57
CA GLU A 75 -6.30 6.65 11.11
C GLU A 75 -5.00 6.62 11.93
N ILE A 76 -3.87 6.75 11.25
CA ILE A 76 -2.57 7.07 11.87
C ILE A 76 -2.67 8.46 12.51
N GLY A 77 -2.16 8.61 13.74
CA GLY A 77 -2.33 9.82 14.53
C GLY A 77 -3.61 9.85 15.38
N GLY A 78 -4.57 8.94 15.15
CA GLY A 78 -5.81 8.85 15.93
C GLY A 78 -5.62 8.38 17.37
N ASP A 79 -6.62 8.60 18.23
CA ASP A 79 -6.65 8.05 19.60
C ASP A 79 -7.32 6.67 19.58
N LEU A 80 -6.59 5.63 20.03
CA LEU A 80 -7.05 4.24 19.94
C LEU A 80 -8.37 4.00 20.71
N ALA A 81 -8.57 4.64 21.86
CA ALA A 81 -9.77 4.44 22.67
C ALA A 81 -11.00 5.14 22.04
N ALA A 82 -10.80 6.29 21.40
CA ALA A 82 -11.84 6.97 20.62
C ALA A 82 -12.20 6.15 19.36
N THR A 83 -11.21 5.69 18.58
CA THR A 83 -11.44 4.86 17.39
C THR A 83 -12.20 3.58 17.73
N LEU A 84 -11.83 2.89 18.81
CA LEU A 84 -12.55 1.68 19.27
C LEU A 84 -13.99 1.95 19.73
N ALA A 85 -14.33 3.18 20.13
CA ALA A 85 -15.70 3.54 20.52
C ALA A 85 -16.63 3.78 19.32
N GLU A 86 -16.08 3.98 18.11
CA GLU A 86 -16.84 4.13 16.86
C GLU A 86 -16.88 2.83 16.03
N LEU A 87 -16.01 1.87 16.36
CA LEU A 87 -15.92 0.55 15.72
C LEU A 87 -16.91 -0.49 16.30
N PRO A 88 -17.16 -1.60 15.59
CA PRO A 88 -17.97 -2.70 16.09
C PRO A 88 -17.35 -3.37 17.34
N PRO A 89 -18.17 -3.92 18.26
CA PRO A 89 -17.69 -4.61 19.47
C PRO A 89 -17.05 -5.98 19.20
N THR A 90 -16.69 -6.28 17.95
CA THR A 90 -15.84 -7.41 17.53
C THR A 90 -14.37 -7.03 17.44
N TRP A 91 -14.02 -5.76 17.69
CA TRP A 91 -12.65 -5.34 17.97
C TRP A 91 -12.32 -5.61 19.44
N GLU A 92 -11.23 -6.33 19.70
CA GLU A 92 -10.76 -6.72 21.03
C GLU A 92 -9.49 -5.96 21.42
N ASN A 93 -9.36 -5.58 22.69
CA ASN A 93 -8.18 -4.90 23.26
C ASN A 93 -7.89 -5.52 24.64
N ASP A 94 -6.70 -6.11 24.79
CA ASP A 94 -6.27 -6.67 26.07
C ASP A 94 -5.74 -5.55 26.98
N SER A 95 -6.61 -5.07 27.84
CA SER A 95 -6.31 -3.97 28.77
C SER A 95 -5.35 -4.34 29.90
N GLU A 96 -5.05 -5.64 30.11
CA GLU A 96 -4.12 -6.10 31.16
C GLU A 96 -2.69 -6.30 30.62
N ASN A 97 -2.54 -6.94 29.46
CA ASN A 97 -1.22 -7.35 28.94
C ASN A 97 -0.70 -6.45 27.80
N CYS A 98 -1.58 -5.96 26.92
CA CYS A 98 -1.21 -5.28 25.67
C CYS A 98 -2.16 -4.12 25.34
N SER A 99 -2.40 -3.24 26.32
CA SER A 99 -3.43 -2.19 26.27
C SER A 99 -3.22 -1.10 25.20
N TRP A 100 -2.09 -1.15 24.50
CA TRP A 100 -1.72 -0.30 23.36
C TRP A 100 -2.06 -0.89 21.99
N THR A 101 -2.51 -2.14 21.92
CA THR A 101 -2.87 -2.82 20.67
C THR A 101 -4.31 -3.31 20.72
N ALA A 102 -5.02 -3.19 19.60
CA ALA A 102 -6.34 -3.79 19.41
C ALA A 102 -6.38 -4.63 18.13
N TRP A 103 -7.20 -5.68 18.12
CA TRP A 103 -7.31 -6.66 17.05
C TRP A 103 -8.73 -6.84 16.56
N TRP A 104 -8.85 -7.28 15.31
CA TRP A 104 -10.09 -7.77 14.72
C TRP A 104 -9.77 -8.93 13.78
N ASN A 105 -10.69 -9.88 13.64
CA ASN A 105 -10.57 -10.98 12.70
C ASN A 105 -11.88 -11.13 11.92
N ALA A 106 -11.80 -11.47 10.64
CA ALA A 106 -12.97 -11.76 9.82
C ALA A 106 -13.70 -13.01 10.34
N GLU A 107 -15.02 -13.10 10.15
CA GLU A 107 -15.84 -14.23 10.62
C GLU A 107 -15.43 -15.57 9.95
N ASP A 108 -14.87 -15.51 8.74
CA ASP A 108 -14.29 -16.66 8.04
C ASP A 108 -12.87 -17.05 8.52
N GLY A 109 -12.20 -16.15 9.25
CA GLY A 109 -10.80 -16.29 9.70
C GLY A 109 -9.74 -16.15 8.60
N ASP A 110 -10.12 -15.76 7.37
CA ASP A 110 -9.18 -15.69 6.23
C ASP A 110 -8.21 -14.50 6.34
N PHE A 111 -8.59 -13.43 7.05
CA PHE A 111 -7.72 -12.31 7.39
C PHE A 111 -8.10 -11.67 8.73
N GLY A 112 -7.19 -10.89 9.30
CA GLY A 112 -7.42 -10.04 10.45
C GLY A 112 -6.75 -8.69 10.31
N MET A 113 -6.95 -7.84 11.31
CA MET A 113 -6.34 -6.52 11.42
C MET A 113 -5.87 -6.27 12.84
N TYR A 114 -4.86 -5.41 12.99
CA TYR A 114 -4.52 -4.82 14.28
C TYR A 114 -4.20 -3.34 14.15
N ALA A 115 -4.38 -2.58 15.24
CA ALA A 115 -4.02 -1.17 15.36
C ALA A 115 -3.25 -0.95 16.67
N VAL A 116 -2.13 -0.21 16.59
CA VAL A 116 -1.13 -0.06 17.65
C VAL A 116 -0.88 1.41 17.94
N ARG A 117 -1.09 1.86 19.19
CA ARG A 117 -0.64 3.18 19.66
C ARG A 117 0.75 3.14 20.29
N GLY A 118 1.34 4.31 20.48
CA GLY A 118 2.54 4.46 21.30
C GLY A 118 2.35 3.93 22.73
N THR A 119 3.46 3.48 23.34
CA THR A 119 3.47 2.88 24.69
C THR A 119 3.86 3.90 25.78
N GLU A 120 4.27 5.11 25.38
CA GLU A 120 4.72 6.18 26.28
C GLU A 120 3.58 6.86 27.07
N SER A 121 2.33 6.73 26.62
CA SER A 121 1.14 7.15 27.37
C SER A 121 -0.13 6.44 26.89
N GLU A 122 -1.19 6.44 27.70
CA GLU A 122 -2.50 5.88 27.34
C GLU A 122 -3.16 6.62 26.16
N THR A 123 -2.88 7.92 26.01
CA THR A 123 -3.37 8.81 24.94
C THR A 123 -2.28 9.05 23.88
N ALA A 124 -1.38 8.08 23.68
CA ALA A 124 -0.45 8.10 22.56
C ALA A 124 -1.22 7.86 21.25
N PRO A 125 -0.80 8.45 20.12
CA PRO A 125 -1.45 8.24 18.84
C PRO A 125 -1.26 6.81 18.33
N ILE A 126 -2.21 6.34 17.51
CA ILE A 126 -2.02 5.18 16.63
C ILE A 126 -0.81 5.45 15.74
N SER A 127 0.20 4.59 15.85
CA SER A 127 1.48 4.67 15.13
C SER A 127 1.59 3.64 14.01
N GLU A 128 0.79 2.57 14.08
CA GLU A 128 0.86 1.42 13.18
C GLU A 128 -0.48 0.69 13.07
N ILE A 129 -0.83 0.25 11.87
CA ILE A 129 -2.03 -0.51 11.54
C ILE A 129 -1.62 -1.62 10.57
N SER A 130 -2.09 -2.85 10.74
CA SER A 130 -1.81 -3.96 9.83
C SER A 130 -3.08 -4.66 9.37
N VAL A 131 -3.06 -5.15 8.13
CA VAL A 131 -4.02 -6.09 7.54
C VAL A 131 -3.26 -7.38 7.23
N TYR A 132 -3.52 -8.45 7.97
CA TYR A 132 -2.72 -9.69 7.94
C TYR A 132 -3.53 -10.95 7.58
N THR A 133 -2.87 -11.98 7.06
CA THR A 133 -3.44 -13.35 7.01
C THR A 133 -2.53 -14.39 7.65
N THR A 134 -3.10 -15.27 8.46
CA THR A 134 -2.40 -16.45 9.00
C THR A 134 -2.25 -17.58 7.97
N ALA A 135 -2.89 -17.46 6.81
CA ALA A 135 -2.79 -18.44 5.73
C ALA A 135 -1.35 -18.59 5.23
N LYS A 136 -0.85 -19.84 5.15
CA LYS A 136 0.52 -20.13 4.69
C LYS A 136 0.80 -19.76 3.24
N ALA A 137 -0.24 -19.76 2.41
CA ALA A 137 -0.22 -19.27 1.04
C ALA A 137 -1.31 -18.20 0.95
N PRO A 138 -0.97 -16.90 1.06
CA PRO A 138 -1.90 -15.81 0.81
C PRO A 138 -2.52 -15.94 -0.57
N VAL A 139 -3.81 -15.64 -0.68
CA VAL A 139 -4.56 -15.58 -1.93
C VAL A 139 -5.05 -14.14 -2.08
N PRO A 140 -4.93 -13.50 -3.27
CA PRO A 140 -5.45 -12.16 -3.50
C PRO A 140 -6.88 -11.97 -2.97
N ARG A 141 -7.04 -11.10 -1.97
CA ARG A 141 -8.35 -10.72 -1.41
C ARG A 141 -8.82 -9.41 -2.04
N ALA A 142 -10.13 -9.23 -2.15
CA ALA A 142 -10.72 -8.06 -2.81
C ALA A 142 -10.61 -6.76 -1.99
N ARG A 143 -10.51 -6.85 -0.66
CA ARG A 143 -10.34 -5.76 0.32
C ARG A 143 -9.87 -6.36 1.67
N PRO A 144 -9.30 -5.56 2.60
CA PRO A 144 -8.77 -4.21 2.38
C PRO A 144 -7.69 -4.17 1.29
N GLN A 145 -7.64 -3.06 0.56
CA GLN A 145 -6.68 -2.83 -0.52
C GLN A 145 -6.35 -1.34 -0.64
N THR A 146 -5.24 -0.99 -1.27
CA THR A 146 -4.96 0.39 -1.71
C THR A 146 -5.96 0.86 -2.78
N ALA A 147 -5.91 2.15 -3.16
CA ALA A 147 -6.77 2.69 -4.21
C ALA A 147 -6.52 2.02 -5.58
N GLU A 148 -5.29 1.56 -5.81
CA GLU A 148 -4.82 0.83 -6.99
C GLU A 148 -5.23 -0.65 -7.00
N GLY A 149 -5.76 -1.15 -5.88
CA GLY A 149 -6.29 -2.51 -5.76
C GLY A 149 -5.28 -3.55 -5.26
N LEU A 150 -4.20 -3.12 -4.57
CA LEU A 150 -3.19 -4.02 -4.01
C LEU A 150 -3.44 -4.26 -2.51
N GLY A 151 -3.24 -5.50 -2.05
CA GLY A 151 -3.51 -5.91 -0.66
C GLY A 151 -2.88 -7.26 -0.33
N ILE A 152 -3.43 -7.98 0.65
CA ILE A 152 -3.02 -9.37 0.93
C ILE A 152 -3.10 -10.21 -0.34
N GLY A 153 -2.02 -10.94 -0.64
CA GLY A 153 -1.87 -11.77 -1.82
C GLY A 153 -1.31 -11.06 -3.06
N ALA A 154 -1.11 -9.73 -3.04
CA ALA A 154 -0.42 -9.02 -4.12
C ALA A 154 1.04 -9.50 -4.26
N SER A 155 1.50 -9.76 -5.49
CA SER A 155 2.88 -10.19 -5.73
C SER A 155 3.87 -9.03 -5.73
N ARG A 156 5.15 -9.32 -5.44
CA ARG A 156 6.25 -8.32 -5.55
C ARG A 156 6.25 -7.62 -6.91
N THR A 157 5.98 -8.38 -7.98
CA THR A 157 5.95 -7.86 -9.36
C THR A 157 4.82 -6.86 -9.57
N GLU A 158 3.66 -7.06 -8.96
CA GLU A 158 2.51 -6.13 -9.04
C GLU A 158 2.80 -4.86 -8.23
N VAL A 159 3.30 -5.00 -6.99
CA VAL A 159 3.67 -3.86 -6.13
C VAL A 159 4.76 -2.99 -6.77
N LEU A 160 5.81 -3.58 -7.33
CA LEU A 160 6.90 -2.84 -8.00
C LEU A 160 6.51 -2.28 -9.38
N ALA A 161 5.47 -2.82 -10.03
CA ALA A 161 4.96 -2.29 -11.29
C ALA A 161 4.06 -1.06 -11.07
N GLU A 162 3.22 -1.10 -10.03
CA GLU A 162 2.31 0.00 -9.67
C GLU A 162 3.04 1.14 -8.95
N TYR A 163 4.05 0.81 -8.14
CA TYR A 163 4.87 1.78 -7.41
C TYR A 163 6.36 1.76 -7.83
N PRO A 164 6.74 2.30 -9.01
CA PRO A 164 8.13 2.30 -9.50
C PRO A 164 9.18 3.02 -8.64
N GLY A 165 8.77 3.71 -7.57
CA GLY A 165 9.64 4.35 -6.59
C GLY A 165 9.77 3.59 -5.26
N ALA A 166 9.17 2.40 -5.15
CA ALA A 166 9.17 1.61 -3.92
C ALA A 166 10.54 1.03 -3.58
N ALA A 167 10.79 0.84 -2.28
CA ALA A 167 12.06 0.36 -1.74
C ALA A 167 11.91 -1.03 -1.10
N GLU A 168 12.81 -1.96 -1.45
CA GLU A 168 12.89 -3.28 -0.83
C GLU A 168 13.78 -3.27 0.43
N GLY A 169 13.37 -4.01 1.46
CA GLY A 169 14.11 -4.22 2.69
C GLY A 169 13.93 -5.62 3.28
N ALA A 170 14.71 -5.93 4.32
CA ALA A 170 14.60 -7.17 5.07
C ALA A 170 13.79 -6.94 6.35
N ALA A 171 13.04 -7.96 6.80
CA ALA A 171 12.42 -7.94 8.12
C ALA A 171 13.49 -7.89 9.22
N GLN A 172 13.18 -7.24 10.34
CA GLN A 172 14.15 -7.06 11.44
C GLN A 172 14.61 -8.40 12.06
N ILE A 173 13.74 -9.42 12.05
CA ILE A 173 13.99 -10.76 12.57
C ILE A 173 13.39 -11.80 11.62
N GLY A 174 14.13 -12.90 11.40
CA GLY A 174 13.78 -13.95 10.43
C GLY A 174 14.23 -13.60 9.01
N ASP A 175 13.93 -14.48 8.06
CA ASP A 175 14.33 -14.37 6.66
C ASP A 175 13.24 -13.71 5.77
N GLY A 176 12.36 -12.91 6.38
CA GLY A 176 11.32 -12.14 5.70
C GLY A 176 11.83 -10.85 5.06
N THR A 177 10.98 -10.23 4.23
CA THR A 177 11.31 -8.99 3.48
C THR A 177 10.06 -8.12 3.29
N TRP A 178 10.25 -6.83 3.07
CA TRP A 178 9.16 -5.89 2.79
C TRP A 178 9.41 -5.03 1.55
N ILE A 179 8.34 -4.48 0.98
CA ILE A 179 8.37 -3.40 -0.01
C ILE A 179 7.67 -2.18 0.59
N MET A 180 8.41 -1.08 0.80
CA MET A 180 7.88 0.22 1.21
C MET A 180 7.40 1.00 -0.03
N VAL A 181 6.13 1.40 -0.03
CA VAL A 181 5.52 2.29 -1.03
C VAL A 181 5.99 3.73 -0.80
N PRO A 182 6.35 4.50 -1.84
CA PRO A 182 6.69 5.91 -1.69
C PRO A 182 5.43 6.73 -1.39
N GLY A 183 5.50 7.60 -0.39
CA GLY A 183 4.42 8.52 0.00
C GLY A 183 4.94 9.86 0.52
N ASP A 184 4.08 10.87 0.53
CA ASP A 184 4.40 12.23 1.01
C ASP A 184 3.99 12.45 2.49
N GLY A 185 3.28 11.50 3.11
CA GLY A 185 2.85 11.54 4.52
C GLY A 185 3.93 11.16 5.55
N GLU A 186 3.58 11.27 6.83
CA GLU A 186 4.45 10.87 7.97
C GLU A 186 4.46 9.35 8.25
N ALA A 187 3.62 8.59 7.55
CA ALA A 187 3.59 7.13 7.58
C ALA A 187 3.75 6.53 6.18
N HIS A 188 4.12 5.26 6.15
CA HIS A 188 4.43 4.52 4.93
C HIS A 188 3.64 3.22 4.88
N ILE A 189 3.22 2.82 3.68
CA ILE A 189 2.60 1.51 3.43
C ILE A 189 3.72 0.51 3.10
N PHE A 190 3.73 -0.62 3.79
CA PHE A 190 4.62 -1.74 3.55
C PHE A 190 3.82 -2.98 3.14
N PHE A 191 4.26 -3.66 2.09
CA PHE A 191 3.83 -5.03 1.78
C PHE A 191 4.88 -5.99 2.35
N GLU A 192 4.49 -6.87 3.27
CA GLU A 192 5.42 -7.84 3.87
C GLU A 192 5.29 -9.23 3.26
N PHE A 193 6.44 -9.86 3.06
CA PHE A 193 6.61 -11.16 2.41
C PHE A 193 7.42 -12.08 3.32
N ARG A 194 6.86 -13.26 3.62
CA ARG A 194 7.54 -14.33 4.36
C ARG A 194 8.72 -14.90 3.57
N ASP A 195 9.61 -15.64 4.26
CA ASP A 195 10.69 -16.38 3.61
C ASP A 195 10.14 -17.26 2.46
N GLY A 196 10.80 -17.19 1.31
CA GLY A 196 10.41 -17.88 0.08
C GLY A 196 9.06 -17.48 -0.52
N ALA A 197 8.40 -16.41 -0.04
CA ALA A 197 7.10 -15.97 -0.56
C ALA A 197 7.22 -14.85 -1.62
N ASP A 198 6.50 -15.04 -2.73
CA ASP A 198 6.36 -14.08 -3.83
C ASP A 198 5.16 -13.12 -3.65
N VAL A 199 4.26 -13.42 -2.71
CA VAL A 199 3.01 -12.69 -2.43
C VAL A 199 2.94 -12.16 -1.00
N ALA A 200 2.37 -10.98 -0.83
CA ALA A 200 2.27 -10.31 0.46
C ALA A 200 1.34 -11.08 1.41
N SER A 201 1.78 -11.29 2.64
CA SER A 201 0.95 -11.88 3.70
C SER A 201 0.35 -10.87 4.65
N ASP A 202 0.96 -9.69 4.71
CA ASP A 202 0.62 -8.61 5.63
C ASP A 202 0.80 -7.28 4.87
N VAL A 203 -0.08 -6.30 5.12
CA VAL A 203 0.06 -4.93 4.61
C VAL A 203 -0.04 -3.96 5.79
N VAL A 204 1.06 -3.26 6.06
CA VAL A 204 1.26 -2.45 7.27
C VAL A 204 1.33 -0.97 6.90
N VAL A 205 0.58 -0.12 7.58
CA VAL A 205 0.72 1.34 7.54
C VAL A 205 1.37 1.76 8.86
N THR A 206 2.55 2.41 8.82
CA THR A 206 3.29 2.76 10.05
C THR A 206 4.11 4.04 9.92
N THR A 207 4.27 4.80 11.00
CA THR A 207 5.17 5.97 11.09
C THR A 207 6.65 5.58 11.26
N ARG A 208 6.96 4.29 11.13
CA ARG A 208 8.30 3.71 11.31
C ARG A 208 9.01 3.54 9.95
N ALA A 209 10.33 3.46 9.99
CA ALA A 209 11.15 3.19 8.81
C ALA A 209 11.09 1.71 8.34
N GLU A 210 10.58 0.82 9.19
CA GLU A 210 10.32 -0.60 8.93
C GLU A 210 9.14 -1.07 9.82
N PRO A 211 8.37 -2.11 9.44
CA PRO A 211 7.28 -2.65 10.26
C PRO A 211 7.75 -3.20 11.61
N ALA A 212 6.85 -3.29 12.59
CA ALA A 212 7.15 -4.02 13.82
C ALA A 212 7.28 -5.52 13.58
N TYR A 213 8.31 -6.14 14.14
CA TYR A 213 8.35 -7.60 14.27
C TYR A 213 7.31 -8.13 15.27
N GLU A 214 6.99 -7.35 16.30
CA GLU A 214 6.12 -7.73 17.41
C GLU A 214 5.45 -6.47 18.00
N VAL A 215 4.17 -6.60 18.39
CA VAL A 215 3.30 -5.51 18.87
C VAL A 215 2.57 -5.84 20.18
N CYS A 216 2.86 -7.01 20.74
CA CYS A 216 2.32 -7.62 21.96
C CYS A 216 3.17 -8.90 22.22
N GLY A 217 3.83 -8.98 23.38
CA GLY A 217 5.00 -9.85 23.62
C GLY A 217 4.76 -11.25 24.20
#